data_AF-A0A6G5XNN4-F1
#
_entry.id   AF-A0A6G5XNN4-F1
#
_cell.length_a   1.000
_cell.length_b   1.000
_cell.length_c   1.000
_cell.angle_alpha   90.00
_cell.angle_beta   90.00
_cell.angle_gamma   90.00
#
_symmetry.space_group_name_H-M   'P 1'
#
loop_
_entity.id
_entity.type
_entity.pdbx_description
1 polymer ?
#
loop_
_entity_poly.entity_id
_entity_poly.type
_entity_poly.pdbx_seq_one_letter_code
_entity_poly.pdbx_strand_id
1 'polypeptide(L)'
;LFTGFMLDSMMLKIQFFMMFIGVNLTFFPQHFLGLSGMPRRYSDYPDSYLCWNLMSTIGSFITFLSTILFLYIIAEALISKRKVVYIKNMNIGIENMMSYPPSLHSF
;
A
#
# COMPACT_ATOMS: atom_id res chain seq x y z
N LEU A 1 -5.98 -11.24 12.26
CA LEU A 1 -5.18 -12.07 13.19
C LEU A 1 -4.77 -11.28 14.43
N PHE A 2 -3.81 -10.36 14.32
CA PHE A 2 -3.20 -9.69 15.48
C PHE A 2 -4.12 -8.79 16.30
N THR A 3 -4.90 -7.92 15.66
CA THR A 3 -5.75 -6.93 16.36
C THR A 3 -7.14 -7.45 16.70
N GLY A 4 -7.56 -8.57 16.09
CA GLY A 4 -8.95 -9.07 16.18
C GLY A 4 -10.00 -8.16 15.52
N PHE A 5 -9.60 -7.07 14.85
CA PHE A 5 -10.50 -6.13 14.17
C PHE A 5 -10.46 -6.29 12.65
N MET A 6 -11.60 -6.06 12.02
CA MET A 6 -11.78 -6.08 10.57
C MET A 6 -11.65 -4.66 10.00
N LEU A 7 -10.84 -4.51 8.95
CA LEU A 7 -10.71 -3.28 8.18
C LEU A 7 -11.84 -3.17 7.15
N ASP A 8 -12.21 -1.94 6.78
CA ASP A 8 -13.25 -1.73 5.77
C ASP A 8 -12.83 -2.19 4.37
N SER A 9 -13.57 -3.16 3.81
CA SER A 9 -13.20 -3.80 2.55
C SER A 9 -13.33 -2.88 1.33
N MET A 10 -14.23 -1.88 1.36
CA MET A 10 -14.41 -0.95 0.26
C MET A 10 -13.26 0.07 0.24
N MET A 11 -12.95 0.66 1.40
CA MET A 11 -11.82 1.58 1.54
C MET A 11 -10.49 0.91 1.21
N LEU A 12 -10.30 -0.35 1.58
CA LEU A 12 -9.10 -1.12 1.22
C LEU A 12 -8.96 -1.32 -0.29
N LYS A 13 -10.05 -1.60 -1.01
CA LYS A 13 -10.00 -1.72 -2.49
C LYS A 13 -9.59 -0.38 -3.12
N ILE A 14 -10.17 0.72 -2.65
CA ILE A 14 -9.82 2.06 -3.14
C ILE A 14 -8.34 2.37 -2.88
N GLN A 15 -7.87 2.13 -1.65
CA GLN A 15 -6.47 2.30 -1.28
C GLN A 15 -5.53 1.46 -2.14
N PHE A 16 -5.88 0.19 -2.38
CA PHE A 16 -5.12 -0.71 -3.26
C PHE A 16 -4.99 -0.16 -4.67
N PHE A 17 -6.10 0.26 -5.31
CA PHE A 17 -6.04 0.82 -6.67
C PHE A 17 -5.27 2.13 -6.75
N MET A 18 -5.44 3.01 -5.75
CA MET A 18 -4.67 4.26 -5.65
C MET A 18 -3.16 3.98 -5.53
N MET A 19 -2.77 3.00 -4.69
CA MET A 19 -1.38 2.60 -4.56
C MET A 19 -0.84 1.98 -5.85
N PHE A 20 -1.60 1.07 -6.47
CA PHE A 20 -1.22 0.38 -7.69
C PHE A 20 -0.98 1.37 -8.84
N ILE A 21 -1.90 2.30 -9.06
CA ILE A 21 -1.76 3.33 -10.09
C ILE A 21 -0.58 4.24 -9.76
N GLY A 22 -0.48 4.73 -8.52
CA GLY A 22 0.59 5.64 -8.11
C GLY A 22 1.99 5.04 -8.30
N VAL A 23 2.21 3.81 -7.82
CA VAL A 23 3.50 3.10 -7.90
C VAL A 23 3.88 2.83 -9.36
N ASN A 24 2.91 2.43 -10.20
CA ASN A 24 3.20 2.24 -11.62
C ASN A 24 3.56 3.57 -12.29
N LEU A 25 2.86 4.65 -11.96
CA LEU A 25 3.16 5.97 -12.51
C LEU A 25 4.51 6.54 -12.04
N THR A 26 4.99 6.17 -10.84
CA THR A 26 6.34 6.54 -10.38
C THR A 26 7.44 5.75 -11.07
N PHE A 27 7.33 4.43 -11.11
CA PHE A 27 8.45 3.58 -11.49
C PHE A 27 8.49 3.30 -12.99
N PHE A 28 7.36 3.39 -13.70
CA PHE A 28 7.34 3.14 -15.14
C PHE A 28 8.18 4.16 -15.95
N PRO A 29 8.08 5.49 -15.71
CA PRO A 29 8.97 6.48 -16.34
C PRO A 29 10.45 6.23 -16.12
N GLN A 30 10.82 5.60 -14.99
CA GLN A 30 12.23 5.36 -14.65
C GLN A 30 12.90 4.35 -15.59
N HIS A 31 12.13 3.42 -16.18
CA HIS A 31 12.66 2.53 -17.22
C HIS A 31 13.12 3.31 -18.45
N PHE A 32 12.33 4.28 -18.91
CA PHE A 32 12.70 5.12 -20.05
C PHE A 32 13.87 6.04 -19.73
N LEU A 33 13.89 6.63 -18.52
CA LEU A 33 15.02 7.43 -18.06
C LEU A 33 16.33 6.62 -18.01
N GLY A 34 16.26 5.38 -17.53
CA GLY A 34 17.39 4.45 -17.52
C GLY A 34 17.90 4.11 -18.93
N LEU A 35 16.98 3.86 -19.88
CA LEU A 35 17.33 3.61 -21.29
C LEU A 35 17.98 4.82 -21.96
N SER A 36 17.56 6.04 -21.57
CA SER A 36 18.17 7.28 -22.06
C SER A 36 19.52 7.63 -21.39
N GLY A 37 19.98 6.81 -20.44
CA GLY A 37 21.29 6.97 -19.81
C GLY A 37 21.31 7.95 -18.63
N MET A 38 20.18 8.25 -17.99
CA MET A 38 20.15 9.08 -16.79
C MET A 38 20.86 8.35 -15.62
N PRO A 39 21.97 8.88 -15.09
CA PRO A 39 22.67 8.25 -13.98
C PRO A 39 21.91 8.43 -12.66
N ARG A 40 22.04 7.45 -11.76
CA ARG A 40 21.38 7.47 -10.45
C ARG A 40 22.06 8.49 -9.52
N ARG A 41 21.29 9.08 -8.59
CA ARG A 41 21.75 9.92 -7.46
C ARG A 41 22.25 11.32 -7.86
N TYR A 42 21.66 11.92 -8.89
CA TYR A 42 21.91 13.31 -9.25
C TYR A 42 20.77 14.20 -8.78
N SER A 43 21.10 15.36 -8.22
CA SER A 43 20.13 16.40 -7.83
C SER A 43 19.53 17.06 -9.07
N ASP A 44 20.38 17.36 -10.04
CA ASP A 44 20.04 18.09 -11.24
C ASP A 44 20.23 17.23 -12.48
N TYR A 45 19.40 17.50 -13.49
CA TYR A 45 19.35 16.76 -14.74
C TYR A 45 19.03 17.72 -15.89
N PRO A 46 19.49 17.42 -17.12
CA PRO A 46 19.17 18.26 -18.28
C PRO A 46 17.67 18.26 -18.57
N ASP A 47 17.19 19.34 -19.20
CA ASP A 47 15.77 19.57 -19.52
C ASP A 47 15.14 18.44 -20.35
N SER A 48 15.93 17.65 -21.06
CA SER A 48 15.48 16.47 -21.82
C SER A 48 14.77 15.42 -20.95
N TYR A 49 15.08 15.35 -19.65
CA TYR A 49 14.49 14.37 -18.72
C TYR A 49 13.30 14.92 -17.94
N LEU A 50 12.97 16.21 -18.09
CA LEU A 50 11.97 16.90 -17.28
C LEU A 50 10.58 16.26 -17.42
N CYS A 51 10.18 15.86 -18.62
CA CYS A 51 8.86 15.27 -18.87
C CYS A 51 8.65 13.97 -18.06
N TRP A 52 9.61 13.04 -18.11
CA TRP A 52 9.52 11.76 -17.41
C TRP A 52 9.66 11.92 -15.89
N ASN A 53 10.51 12.84 -15.44
CA ASN A 53 10.64 13.15 -14.02
C ASN A 53 9.36 13.78 -13.46
N LEU A 54 8.72 14.70 -14.19
CA LEU A 54 7.43 15.29 -13.78
C LEU A 54 6.32 14.23 -13.69
N MET A 55 6.28 13.28 -14.62
CA MET A 55 5.32 12.17 -14.53
C MET A 55 5.60 11.32 -13.29
N SER A 56 6.87 11.00 -13.02
CA SER A 56 7.25 10.27 -11.80
C SER A 56 6.90 11.04 -10.52
N THR A 57 7.01 12.37 -10.50
CA THR A 57 6.68 13.15 -9.29
C THR A 57 5.18 13.15 -9.03
N ILE A 58 4.33 13.28 -10.06
CA ILE A 58 2.88 13.15 -9.94
C ILE A 58 2.50 11.79 -9.35
N GLY A 59 3.14 10.71 -9.83
CA GLY A 59 2.93 9.37 -9.30
C GLY A 59 3.27 9.30 -7.81
N SER A 60 4.37 9.93 -7.41
CA SER A 60 4.84 9.86 -6.03
C SER A 60 3.89 10.57 -5.08
N PHE A 61 3.29 11.67 -5.52
CA PHE A 61 2.25 12.36 -4.79
C PHE A 61 0.99 11.49 -4.61
N ILE A 62 0.58 10.75 -5.65
CA ILE A 62 -0.55 9.81 -5.56
C ILE A 62 -0.24 8.68 -4.55
N THR A 63 0.98 8.13 -4.57
CA THR A 63 1.38 7.10 -3.58
C THR A 63 1.38 7.64 -2.16
N PHE A 64 1.83 8.88 -1.96
CA PHE A 64 1.81 9.54 -0.66
C PHE A 64 0.39 9.74 -0.12
N LEU A 65 -0.57 10.12 -0.97
CA LEU A 65 -1.97 10.18 -0.56
C LEU A 65 -2.53 8.79 -0.22
N SER A 66 -2.13 7.75 -0.96
CA SER A 66 -2.54 6.37 -0.67
C SER A 66 -2.02 5.85 0.67
N THR A 67 -0.79 6.20 1.07
CA THR A 67 -0.25 5.82 2.38
C THR A 67 -0.95 6.53 3.53
N ILE A 68 -1.30 7.81 3.37
CA ILE A 68 -2.13 8.54 4.34
C ILE A 68 -3.51 7.88 4.48
N LEU A 69 -4.14 7.52 3.35
CA LEU A 69 -5.42 6.80 3.36
C LEU A 69 -5.32 5.47 4.11
N PHE A 70 -4.22 4.73 3.95
CA PHE A 70 -3.99 3.49 4.66
C PHE A 70 -3.89 3.69 6.19
N LEU A 71 -3.16 4.72 6.63
CA LEU A 71 -3.09 5.06 8.06
C LEU A 71 -4.46 5.42 8.63
N TYR A 72 -5.28 6.13 7.85
CA TYR A 72 -6.66 6.43 8.22
C TYR A 72 -7.51 5.17 8.37
N ILE A 73 -7.42 4.20 7.45
CA ILE A 73 -8.16 2.93 7.53
C ILE A 73 -7.81 2.15 8.80
N ILE A 74 -6.53 2.12 9.19
CA ILE A 74 -6.11 1.47 10.44
C ILE A 74 -6.71 2.20 11.66
N ALA A 75 -6.63 3.53 11.69
CA ALA A 75 -7.18 4.32 12.79
C ALA A 75 -8.70 4.13 12.91
N GLU A 76 -9.43 4.14 11.79
CA GLU A 76 -10.87 3.91 11.74
C GLU A 76 -11.26 2.54 12.31
N ALA A 77 -10.52 1.49 11.96
CA ALA A 77 -10.80 0.14 12.45
C ALA A 77 -10.57 -0.01 13.97
N LEU A 78 -9.55 0.68 14.52
CA LEU A 78 -9.28 0.68 15.96
C LEU A 78 -10.34 1.46 16.75
N ILE A 79 -10.90 2.53 16.18
CA ILE A 79 -11.97 3.32 16.80
C ILE A 79 -13.29 2.56 16.74
N SER A 80 -13.66 2.02 15.57
CA SER A 80 -14.93 1.33 15.36
C SER A 80 -14.98 -0.07 15.98
N LYS A 81 -13.82 -0.68 16.28
CA LYS A 81 -13.69 -2.00 16.92
C LYS A 81 -14.53 -3.09 16.23
N ARG A 82 -14.56 -3.09 14.89
CA ARG A 82 -15.33 -4.06 14.09
C ARG A 82 -14.80 -5.47 14.34
N LYS A 83 -15.52 -6.28 15.12
CA LYS A 83 -15.13 -7.67 15.41
C LYS A 83 -15.26 -8.54 14.16
N VAL A 84 -14.39 -9.53 14.05
CA VAL A 84 -14.46 -10.53 12.99
C VAL A 84 -15.64 -11.48 13.26
N VAL A 85 -16.66 -11.46 12.40
CA VAL A 85 -17.87 -12.31 12.55
C VAL A 85 -17.74 -13.60 11.73
N TYR A 86 -17.23 -13.51 10.51
CA TYR A 86 -17.07 -14.65 9.62
C TYR A 86 -15.82 -14.50 8.76
N ILE A 87 -15.09 -15.60 8.56
CA ILE A 87 -13.89 -15.65 7.72
C ILE A 87 -14.19 -16.58 6.55
N LYS A 88 -14.09 -16.04 5.33
CA LYS A 88 -14.33 -16.77 4.08
C LYS A 88 -13.03 -17.36 3.51
N ASN A 89 -12.18 -17.96 4.35
CA ASN A 89 -10.92 -18.58 3.93
C ASN A 89 -10.89 -20.06 4.29
N MET A 90 -10.15 -20.85 3.51
CA MET A 90 -9.82 -22.24 3.85
C MET A 90 -8.76 -22.25 4.96
N ASN A 91 -9.01 -22.99 6.04
CA ASN A 91 -8.06 -23.13 7.15
C ASN A 91 -6.95 -24.13 6.81
N ILE A 92 -5.96 -23.68 6.03
CA ILE A 92 -4.81 -24.51 5.61
C ILE A 92 -3.62 -24.38 6.59
N GLY A 93 -3.44 -23.20 7.20
CA GLY A 93 -2.39 -22.92 8.19
C GLY A 93 -2.87 -23.02 9.63
N ILE A 94 -1.93 -23.31 10.55
CA ILE A 94 -2.20 -23.40 12.01
C ILE A 94 -2.70 -22.05 12.55
N GLU A 95 -2.22 -20.93 12.01
CA GLU A 95 -2.62 -19.60 12.45
C GLU A 95 -4.12 -19.32 12.23
N ASN A 96 -4.74 -19.94 11.22
CA ASN A 96 -6.14 -19.73 10.90
C ASN A 96 -7.10 -20.58 11.76
N MET A 97 -6.56 -21.57 12.51
CA MET A 97 -7.33 -22.34 13.50
C MET A 97 -7.40 -21.62 14.85
N MET A 98 -6.55 -20.63 15.09
CA MET A 98 -6.49 -19.88 16.35
C MET A 98 -7.61 -18.83 16.46
N SER A 99 -7.88 -18.38 17.69
CA SER A 99 -8.81 -17.27 17.94
C SER A 99 -8.27 -15.94 17.41
N TYR A 100 -9.18 -14.98 17.23
CA TYR A 100 -8.87 -13.61 16.80
C TYR A 100 -9.23 -12.62 17.92
N PRO A 101 -8.27 -12.07 18.69
CA PRO A 101 -6.83 -12.34 18.68
C PRO A 101 -6.44 -13.69 19.34
N PRO A 102 -5.23 -14.21 19.06
CA PRO A 102 -4.73 -15.41 19.71
C PRO A 102 -4.43 -15.16 21.20
N SER A 103 -4.36 -16.23 21.99
CA SER A 103 -3.93 -16.17 23.39
C SER A 103 -2.47 -15.72 23.51
N LEU A 104 -2.15 -15.04 24.63
CA LEU A 104 -0.77 -14.59 24.94
C LEU A 104 0.24 -15.74 24.90
N HIS A 105 -0.16 -16.90 25.42
CA HIS A 105 0.57 -18.15 25.27
C HIS A 105 -0.23 -19.07 24.37
N SER A 106 0.30 -19.30 23.18
CA SER A 106 -0.09 -20.35 22.24
C SER A 106 1.09 -21.32 22.09
N PHE A 107 0.87 -22.45 21.41
CA PHE A 107 1.83 -23.56 21.27
C PHE A 107 3.28 -23.14 21.03
#